data_AF-A0A7W6C2J0-F1
#
_entry.id   AF-A0A7W6C2J0-F1
#
_cell.length_a   1.000
_cell.length_b   1.000
_cell.length_c   1.000
_cell.angle_alpha   90.00
_cell.angle_beta   90.00
_cell.angle_gamma   90.00
#
_symmetry.space_group_name_H-M   'P 1'
#
loop_
_entity.id
_entity.type
_entity.pdbx_description
1 polymer ?
#
loop_
_entity_poly.entity_id
_entity_poly.type
_entity_poly.pdbx_seq_one_letter_code
_entity_poly.pdbx_strand_id
1 'polypeptide(L)' 'MCPSEVARAIALDGAWREAMPLVHAAVDRLVQEGRVRLSWKGKPLSTRAGPYRIGRASRF' A
#
# COMPACT_ATOMS: atom_id res chain seq x y z
N MET A 1 -5.66 -1.34 5.23
CA MET A 1 -6.30 -0.98 3.94
C MET A 1 -5.61 -1.68 2.78
N CYS A 2 -6.16 -1.68 1.57
CA CYS A 2 -5.50 -2.15 0.34
C CYS A 2 -5.07 -0.97 -0.55
N PRO A 3 -4.18 -1.21 -1.52
CA PRO A 3 -3.71 -0.17 -2.43
C PRO A 3 -4.82 0.46 -3.26
N SER A 4 -5.79 -0.34 -3.72
CA SER A 4 -6.91 0.15 -4.54
C SER A 4 -7.82 1.12 -3.79
N GLU A 5 -7.99 0.96 -2.47
CA GLU A 5 -8.67 1.95 -1.62
C GLU A 5 -7.93 3.30 -1.65
N VAL A 6 -6.59 3.29 -1.55
CA VAL A 6 -5.78 4.51 -1.63
C VAL A 6 -5.91 5.16 -3.01
N ALA A 7 -5.78 4.39 -4.08
CA ALA A 7 -5.86 4.92 -5.45
C ALA A 7 -7.22 5.57 -5.75
N ARG A 8 -8.31 4.95 -5.30
CA ARG A 8 -9.65 5.54 -5.47
C ARG A 8 -9.84 6.84 -4.70
N ALA A 9 -9.13 7.01 -3.59
CA ALA A 9 -9.19 8.25 -2.80
C ALA A 9 -8.42 9.41 -3.43
N ILE A 10 -7.40 9.13 -4.26
CA ILE A 10 -6.53 10.16 -4.86
C ILE A 10 -6.79 10.41 -6.35
N ALA A 11 -7.44 9.46 -7.04
CA ALA A 11 -7.71 9.60 -8.47
C ALA A 11 -9.04 10.34 -8.71
N LEU A 12 -9.01 11.23 -9.70
CA LEU A 12 -10.21 11.87 -10.23
C LEU A 12 -10.91 10.95 -11.25
N ASP A 13 -12.21 11.16 -11.44
CA ASP A 13 -13.00 10.61 -12.54
C ASP A 13 -12.89 9.09 -12.77
N GLY A 14 -12.64 8.32 -11.69
CA GLY A 14 -12.57 6.86 -11.77
C GLY A 14 -11.28 6.30 -12.39
N ALA A 15 -10.29 7.15 -12.70
CA ALA A 15 -8.98 6.78 -13.27
C ALA A 15 -8.02 6.11 -12.25
N TRP A 16 -8.55 5.46 -11.22
CA TRP A 16 -7.77 4.92 -10.10
C TRP A 16 -6.73 3.86 -10.51
N ARG A 17 -6.92 3.19 -11.65
CA ARG A 17 -5.93 2.25 -12.17
C ARG A 17 -4.63 2.94 -12.59
N GLU A 18 -4.72 4.17 -13.10
CA GLU A 18 -3.56 4.97 -13.51
C GLU A 18 -2.80 5.52 -12.30
N ALA A 19 -3.47 5.68 -11.15
CA ALA A 19 -2.83 6.05 -9.90
C ALA A 19 -2.09 4.88 -9.21
N MET A 20 -2.27 3.63 -9.65
CA MET A 20 -1.66 2.46 -9.00
C MET A 20 -0.13 2.49 -8.94
N PRO A 21 0.61 2.81 -10.03
CA PRO A 21 2.06 2.93 -9.96
C PRO A 21 2.53 3.93 -8.89
N LEU A 22 1.85 5.08 -8.76
CA LEU A 22 2.16 6.08 -7.74
C LEU A 22 1.93 5.54 -6.32
N VAL A 23 0.79 4.87 -6.09
CA VAL A 23 0.49 4.24 -4.79
C VAL A 23 1.53 3.18 -4.45
N HIS A 24 1.94 2.34 -5.40
CA HIS A 24 2.98 1.34 -5.18
C HIS A 24 4.32 1.97 -4.81
N ALA A 25 4.74 3.01 -5.50
CA ALA A 25 5.99 3.72 -5.19
C ALA A 25 5.95 4.36 -3.79
N ALA A 26 4.82 4.97 -3.42
CA ALA A 26 4.65 5.55 -2.08
C ALA A 26 4.68 4.46 -0.98
N VAL A 27 4.02 3.33 -1.21
CA VAL A 27 4.04 2.19 -0.28
C VAL A 27 5.45 1.64 -0.11
N ASP A 28 6.19 1.43 -1.21
CA ASP A 28 7.56 0.93 -1.16
C ASP A 28 8.44 1.82 -0.29
N ARG A 29 8.35 3.14 -0.49
CA ARG A 29 9.06 4.12 0.32
C ARG A 29 8.66 4.05 1.80
N LEU A 30 7.37 4.00 2.11
CA LEU A 30 6.89 3.95 3.50
C LEU A 30 7.28 2.66 4.22
N VAL A 31 7.41 1.54 3.49
CA VAL A 31 7.93 0.28 4.03
C VAL A 31 9.42 0.39 4.33
N GLN A 32 10.20 0.98 3.41
CA GLN A 32 11.63 1.23 3.62
C GLN A 32 11.88 2.16 4.82
N GLU A 33 11.03 3.18 4.99
CA GLU A 33 11.06 4.08 6.15
C GLU A 33 10.52 3.43 7.44
N GLY A 34 10.03 2.19 7.40
CA GLY A 34 9.47 1.49 8.55
C GLY A 34 8.18 2.11 9.09
N ARG A 35 7.48 2.94 8.30
CA ARG A 35 6.25 3.65 8.71
C ARG A 35 4.99 2.81 8.52
N VAL A 36 5.04 1.87 7.58
CA VAL A 36 3.95 0.92 7.32
C VAL A 36 4.49 -0.51 7.28
N ARG A 37 3.61 -1.48 7.51
CA ARG A 37 3.87 -2.91 7.34
C ARG A 37 2.93 -3.47 6.29
N LEU A 38 3.40 -4.47 5.56
CA LEU A 38 2.61 -5.17 4.56
C LEU A 38 2.18 -6.54 5.09
N SER A 39 0.99 -6.98 4.70
CA SER A 39 0.54 -8.34 4.97
C SER A 39 -0.33 -8.91 3.86
N TRP A 40 -0.37 -10.23 3.76
CA TRP A 40 -1.30 -10.95 2.89
C TRP A 40 -1.76 -12.22 3.58
N LYS A 41 -3.09 -12.44 3.60
CA LYS A 41 -3.72 -13.55 4.34
C LYS A 41 -3.22 -13.65 5.80
N GLY A 42 -3.07 -12.50 6.46
CA GLY A 42 -2.58 -12.40 7.84
C GLY A 42 -1.07 -12.57 8.02
N LYS A 43 -0.32 -12.96 6.98
CA LYS A 43 1.13 -13.14 7.05
C LYS A 43 1.87 -11.85 6.69
N PRO A 44 2.92 -11.46 7.43
CA PRO A 44 3.72 -10.27 7.11
C PRO A 44 4.48 -10.47 5.79
N LEU A 45 4.64 -9.37 5.05
CA LEU A 45 5.47 -9.32 3.83
C LEU A 45 6.56 -8.25 4.02
N SER A 46 7.80 -8.59 3.62
CA SER A 46 8.93 -7.66 3.61
C SER A 46 8.93 -6.73 2.40
N THR A 47 8.33 -7.19 1.30
CA THR A 47 8.14 -6.42 0.07
C THR A 47 6.76 -6.69 -0.50
N ARG A 48 6.28 -5.79 -1.36
CA ARG A 48 5.01 -5.96 -2.07
C ARG A 48 5.08 -7.17 -3.01
N ALA A 49 4.15 -8.10 -2.83
CA ALA A 49 3.99 -9.27 -3.69
C ALA A 49 2.51 -9.67 -3.75
N GLY A 50 1.99 -9.85 -4.97
CA GLY A 50 0.57 -10.18 -5.18
C GLY A 50 -0.38 -9.17 -4.53
N PRO A 51 -1.60 -9.60 -4.15
CA PRO A 51 -2.49 -8.78 -3.33
C PRO A 51 -1.89 -8.58 -1.93
N TYR A 52 -1.99 -7.37 -1.37
CA TYR A 52 -1.51 -7.08 -0.03
C TYR A 52 -2.37 -6.04 0.68
N ARG A 53 -2.19 -5.96 2.00
CA ARG A 53 -2.78 -4.96 2.89
C ARG A 53 -1.66 -4.12 3.48
N ILE A 54 -1.94 -2.84 3.64
CA ILE A 54 -1.10 -1.83 4.28
C ILE A 54 -1.66 -1.61 5.68
N GLY A 55 -0.80 -1.79 6.69
CA GLY A 55 -1.05 -1.44 8.08
C GLY A 55 -0.04 -0.41 8.55
N ARG A 56 -0.37 0.37 9.58
CA ARG A 56 0.61 1.24 10.23
C ARG A 56 1.67 0.36 10.89
N ALA A 57 2.93 0.79 10.87
CA ALA A 57 3.88 0.23 11.81
C ALA A 57 3.43 0.65 13.21
N SER A 58 3.04 -0.34 14.02
CA SER A 58 2.87 -0.15 15.45
C SER A 58 4.12 0.53 16.00
N ARG A 59 3.96 1.76 16.46
CA ARG A 59 4.96 2.43 17.28
C ARG A 59 4.98 1.68 18.60
N PHE A 60 6.15 1.18 18.97
CA PHE A 60 6.37 0.63 20.31
C PHE A 60 6.10 1.72 21.35
#